data_AF-A0A1V9ZY89-F1
#
_entry.id   AF-A0A1V9ZY89-F1
#
_cell.length_a   1.000
_cell.length_b   1.000
_cell.length_c   1.000
_cell.angle_alpha   90.00
_cell.angle_beta   90.00
_cell.angle_gamma   90.00
#
_symmetry.space_group_name_H-M   'P 1'
#
loop_
_entity.id
_entity.type
_entity.pdbx_description
1 polymer ?
#
loop_
_entity_poly.entity_id
_entity_poly.type
_entity_poly.pdbx_seq_one_letter_code
_entity_poly.pdbx_strand_id
1 'polypeptide(L)'
;MFADDTTLLASSTWSINSTLWIHTVRCGAKLNRSKSKVLTLNSDQTILEHPRLNFVPSGEPIKYLGIYFGHRLDHTYQLNLISDKFYQSSLTWGCRARTIKGRRLLVKTMILSQLWHFTMVIPVPRETIRQWQSMVNKFIMDRRTRAQDRYIALTNAALIHKPMVGLKVPHIESFILRQRVRRLHQLLTNAHTTDQQWTILPHLQFQDSLTVYCRYSHWDFLWYRPHQQNSLVHWSKLSPLWLDIWQRWTTLPYPKITPGQPPVELYLRMPLWLNSHPLFMVPLSNDTLCLGNALRKSPAVVSSFGSARSPLP
;
A
#
# COMPACT_ATOMS: atom_id res chain seq x y z
N MET A 1 5.41 -7.15 -20.17
CA MET A 1 6.59 -7.85 -20.72
C MET A 1 7.82 -7.31 -20.02
N PHE A 2 8.69 -8.18 -19.54
CA PHE A 2 9.98 -7.82 -18.97
C PHE A 2 11.02 -8.78 -19.51
N ALA A 3 11.95 -8.29 -20.34
CA ALA A 3 12.83 -9.14 -21.14
C ALA A 3 12.02 -10.20 -21.94
N ASP A 4 12.34 -11.48 -21.78
CA ASP A 4 11.64 -12.62 -22.37
C ASP A 4 10.37 -13.03 -21.60
N ASP A 5 10.27 -12.65 -20.32
CA ASP A 5 9.10 -12.95 -19.49
C ASP A 5 7.89 -12.11 -19.95
N THR A 6 6.94 -12.80 -20.59
CA THR A 6 5.69 -12.20 -21.07
C THR A 6 4.50 -12.77 -20.32
N THR A 7 3.64 -11.88 -19.86
CA THR A 7 2.37 -12.22 -19.20
C THR A 7 1.22 -11.84 -20.12
N LEU A 8 0.26 -12.74 -20.25
CA LEU A 8 -0.97 -12.55 -21.01
C LEU A 8 -2.16 -12.60 -20.05
N LEU A 9 -3.00 -11.57 -20.10
CA LEU A 9 -4.29 -11.57 -19.41
C LEU A 9 -5.37 -11.87 -20.44
N ALA A 10 -6.22 -12.86 -20.15
CA ALA A 10 -7.27 -13.31 -21.03
C ALA A 10 -8.51 -13.70 -20.22
N SER A 11 -9.69 -13.43 -20.76
CA SER A 11 -10.97 -13.78 -20.15
C SER A 11 -11.38 -15.23 -20.41
N SER A 12 -10.83 -15.87 -21.44
CA SER A 12 -11.18 -17.24 -21.85
C SER A 12 -9.96 -18.03 -22.32
N THR A 13 -10.05 -19.36 -22.25
CA THR A 13 -9.03 -20.29 -22.78
C THR A 13 -8.89 -20.18 -24.30
N TRP A 14 -9.98 -19.88 -25.00
CA TRP A 14 -9.97 -19.64 -26.44
C TRP A 14 -9.10 -18.44 -26.80
N SER A 15 -9.27 -17.32 -26.09
CA SER A 15 -8.45 -16.11 -26.29
C SER A 15 -6.97 -16.40 -26.07
N ILE A 16 -6.61 -17.17 -25.04
CA ILE A 16 -5.22 -17.59 -24.78
C ILE A 16 -4.67 -18.37 -25.98
N ASN A 17 -5.39 -19.39 -26.44
CA ASN A 17 -4.94 -20.24 -27.53
C ASN A 17 -4.79 -19.46 -28.85
N SER A 18 -5.73 -18.54 -29.14
CA SER A 18 -5.66 -17.66 -30.30
C SER A 18 -4.43 -16.74 -30.25
N THR A 19 -4.15 -16.10 -29.10
CA THR A 19 -2.96 -15.25 -28.95
C THR A 19 -1.66 -16.05 -29.06
N LEU A 20 -1.60 -17.24 -28.47
CA LEU A 20 -0.43 -18.13 -28.60
C LEU A 20 -0.21 -18.59 -30.05
N TRP A 21 -1.29 -18.89 -30.78
CA TRP A 21 -1.22 -19.24 -32.20
C TRP A 21 -0.67 -18.07 -33.02
N ILE A 22 -1.20 -16.86 -32.84
CA ILE A 22 -0.72 -15.65 -33.54
C ILE A 22 0.77 -15.42 -33.26
N HIS A 23 1.20 -15.55 -32.00
CA HIS A 23 2.60 -15.37 -31.63
C HIS A 23 3.52 -16.41 -32.28
N THR A 24 3.10 -17.68 -32.28
CA THR A 24 3.88 -18.77 -32.89
C THR A 24 4.03 -18.58 -34.40
N VAL A 25 2.93 -18.21 -35.08
CA VAL A 25 2.91 -18.03 -36.54
C VAL A 25 3.68 -16.77 -36.96
N ARG A 26 3.51 -15.64 -36.27
CA ARG A 26 4.13 -14.37 -36.67
C ARG A 26 5.57 -14.20 -36.19
N CYS A 27 5.87 -14.64 -34.98
CA CYS A 27 7.19 -14.42 -34.39
C CYS A 27 8.14 -15.61 -34.59
N GLY A 28 7.64 -16.79 -34.98
CA GLY A 28 8.44 -18.02 -35.12
C GLY A 28 9.03 -18.53 -33.79
N ALA A 29 8.69 -17.90 -32.67
CA ALA A 29 9.22 -18.23 -31.36
C ALA A 29 8.46 -19.42 -30.74
N LYS A 30 9.21 -20.39 -30.20
CA LYS A 30 8.64 -21.58 -29.54
C LYS A 30 8.39 -21.31 -28.05
N LEU A 31 7.15 -21.50 -27.61
CA LEU A 31 6.78 -21.39 -26.20
C LEU A 31 7.48 -22.47 -25.36
N ASN A 32 8.15 -22.06 -24.28
CA ASN A 32 8.73 -22.99 -23.31
C ASN A 32 7.64 -23.53 -22.36
N ARG A 33 6.99 -24.62 -22.76
CA ARG A 33 5.89 -25.25 -22.00
C ARG A 33 6.24 -25.59 -20.55
N SER A 34 7.49 -25.97 -20.26
CA SER A 34 7.91 -26.30 -18.90
C SER A 34 7.89 -25.10 -17.94
N LYS A 35 8.11 -23.89 -18.48
CA LYS A 35 8.12 -22.63 -17.73
C LYS A 35 6.81 -21.86 -17.83
N SER A 36 6.06 -22.04 -18.92
CA SER A 36 4.78 -21.39 -19.15
C SER A 36 3.69 -22.02 -18.27
N LYS A 37 3.22 -21.23 -17.32
CA LYS A 37 2.16 -21.57 -16.37
C LYS A 37 0.93 -20.69 -16.64
N VAL A 38 -0.26 -21.26 -16.48
CA VAL A 38 -1.53 -20.51 -16.53
C VAL A 38 -2.09 -20.41 -15.13
N LEU A 39 -2.39 -19.19 -14.71
CA LEU A 39 -2.94 -18.90 -13.40
C LEU A 39 -4.35 -18.35 -13.52
N THR A 40 -5.28 -18.99 -12.82
CA THR A 40 -6.62 -18.45 -12.61
C THR A 40 -6.57 -17.37 -11.53
N LEU A 41 -6.87 -16.12 -11.90
CA LEU A 41 -6.79 -14.98 -10.98
C LEU A 41 -7.98 -14.88 -10.03
N ASN A 42 -9.15 -15.39 -10.43
CA ASN A 42 -10.34 -15.37 -9.60
C ASN A 42 -10.32 -16.54 -8.60
N SER A 43 -10.28 -16.22 -7.30
CA SER A 43 -10.26 -17.23 -6.23
C SER A 43 -11.58 -18.00 -6.10
N ASP A 44 -12.69 -17.44 -6.59
CA ASP A 44 -14.01 -18.07 -6.55
C ASP A 44 -14.22 -19.05 -7.71
N GLN A 45 -13.41 -18.93 -8.77
CA GLN A 45 -13.52 -19.77 -9.95
C GLN A 45 -12.79 -21.10 -9.73
N THR A 46 -13.38 -22.19 -10.22
CA THR A 46 -12.70 -23.48 -10.30
C THR A 46 -11.57 -23.44 -11.31
N ILE A 47 -10.51 -24.20 -11.06
CA ILE A 47 -9.39 -24.30 -12.00
C ILE A 47 -9.84 -25.17 -13.16
N LEU A 48 -9.65 -24.67 -14.38
CA LEU A 48 -9.93 -25.41 -15.60
C LEU A 48 -8.76 -26.32 -15.92
N GLU A 49 -9.05 -27.52 -16.43
CA GLU A 49 -8.04 -28.37 -17.03
C GLU A 49 -8.00 -28.15 -18.53
N HIS A 50 -6.80 -28.18 -19.11
CA HIS A 50 -6.63 -28.03 -20.56
C HIS A 50 -5.43 -28.84 -21.06
N PRO A 51 -5.58 -29.60 -22.17
CA PRO A 51 -4.55 -30.54 -22.61
C PRO A 51 -3.23 -29.90 -23.05
N ARG A 52 -3.24 -28.60 -23.39
CA ARG A 52 -2.05 -27.88 -23.89
C ARG A 52 -1.48 -26.83 -22.94
N LEU A 53 -2.18 -26.54 -21.84
CA LEU A 53 -1.83 -25.43 -20.95
C LEU A 53 -1.65 -25.98 -19.53
N ASN A 54 -0.55 -25.59 -18.90
CA ASN A 54 -0.23 -26.03 -17.54
C ASN A 54 -0.91 -25.10 -16.54
N PHE A 55 -2.13 -25.46 -16.14
CA PHE A 55 -2.85 -24.76 -15.08
C PHE A 55 -2.23 -25.07 -13.73
N VAL A 56 -2.04 -24.02 -12.94
CA VAL A 56 -1.45 -24.15 -11.61
C VAL A 56 -2.54 -24.47 -10.59
N PRO A 57 -2.39 -25.54 -9.78
CA PRO A 57 -3.32 -25.89 -8.71
C PRO A 57 -3.56 -24.78 -7.68
N SER A 58 -4.70 -24.86 -7.00
CA SER A 58 -5.01 -23.96 -5.88
C SER A 58 -3.99 -24.16 -4.75
N GLY A 59 -3.54 -23.06 -4.17
CA GLY A 59 -2.54 -23.04 -3.09
C GLY A 59 -1.09 -23.14 -3.57
N GLU A 60 -0.82 -23.46 -4.83
CA GLU A 60 0.55 -23.50 -5.35
C GLU A 60 1.05 -22.08 -5.69
N PRO A 61 2.18 -21.63 -5.11
CA PRO A 61 2.71 -20.31 -5.39
C PRO A 61 3.52 -20.26 -6.70
N ILE A 62 3.23 -19.27 -7.53
CA ILE A 62 4.00 -18.94 -8.75
C ILE A 62 4.81 -17.67 -8.48
N LYS A 63 6.06 -17.67 -8.95
CA LYS A 63 6.96 -16.51 -8.84
C LYS A 63 7.00 -15.74 -10.16
N TYR A 64 6.78 -14.43 -10.10
CA TYR A 64 6.98 -13.51 -11.23
C TYR A 64 7.66 -12.24 -10.75
N LEU A 65 8.78 -11.87 -11.39
CA LEU A 65 9.61 -10.72 -10.99
C LEU A 65 9.95 -10.69 -9.49
N GLY A 66 10.14 -11.88 -8.91
CA GLY A 66 10.44 -12.05 -7.49
C GLY A 66 9.24 -12.15 -6.56
N ILE A 67 8.05 -11.69 -6.98
CA ILE A 67 6.82 -11.67 -6.18
C ILE A 67 6.08 -13.00 -6.38
N TYR A 68 5.58 -13.58 -5.30
CA TYR A 68 4.78 -14.80 -5.37
C TYR A 68 3.28 -14.48 -5.35
N PHE A 69 2.53 -15.17 -6.18
CA PHE A 69 1.08 -15.14 -6.24
C PHE A 69 0.53 -16.51 -6.64
N GLY A 70 -0.74 -16.79 -6.35
CA GLY A 70 -1.36 -18.08 -6.66
C GLY A 70 -2.86 -18.04 -6.41
N HIS A 71 -3.58 -19.02 -6.97
CA HIS A 71 -5.01 -19.16 -6.73
C HIS A 71 -5.23 -19.60 -5.28
N ARG A 72 -6.01 -18.84 -4.49
CA ARG A 72 -6.21 -19.07 -3.05
C ARG A 72 -4.91 -19.23 -2.25
N LEU A 73 -3.86 -18.51 -2.64
CA LEU A 73 -2.61 -18.46 -1.89
C LEU A 73 -2.80 -17.65 -0.61
N ASP A 74 -2.27 -18.13 0.51
CA ASP A 74 -2.29 -17.39 1.77
C ASP A 74 -1.57 -16.03 1.63
N HIS A 75 -2.21 -14.97 2.11
CA HIS A 75 -1.70 -13.61 2.06
C HIS A 75 -0.42 -13.43 2.89
N THR A 76 -0.18 -14.28 3.89
CA THR A 76 1.02 -14.20 4.74
C THR A 76 2.23 -14.91 4.14
N TYR A 77 2.05 -15.80 3.17
CA TYR A 77 3.10 -16.62 2.58
C TYR A 77 4.31 -15.78 2.13
N GLN A 78 4.06 -14.76 1.32
CA GLN A 78 5.11 -13.89 0.80
C GLN A 78 5.78 -13.06 1.92
N LEU A 79 5.00 -12.60 2.89
CA LEU A 79 5.50 -11.82 4.03
C LEU A 79 6.44 -12.65 4.91
N ASN A 80 6.10 -13.92 5.14
CA ASN A 80 6.93 -14.85 5.92
C ASN A 80 8.27 -15.10 5.21
N LEU A 81 8.25 -15.39 3.91
CA LEU A 81 9.48 -15.58 3.13
C LEU A 81 10.40 -14.36 3.14
N ILE A 82 9.83 -13.16 3.05
CA ILE A 82 10.62 -11.91 3.11
C ILE A 82 11.17 -11.69 4.51
N SER A 83 10.36 -11.96 5.55
CA SER A 83 10.78 -11.84 6.94
C SER A 83 11.94 -12.79 7.25
N ASP A 84 11.87 -14.04 6.79
CA ASP A 84 12.95 -15.01 6.97
C ASP A 84 14.24 -14.54 6.32
N LYS A 85 14.18 -14.05 5.07
CA LYS A 85 15.36 -13.48 4.38
C LYS A 85 15.94 -12.27 5.11
N PHE A 86 15.07 -11.41 5.65
CA PHE A 86 15.47 -10.25 6.44
C PHE A 86 16.20 -10.66 7.74
N TYR A 87 15.66 -11.63 8.48
CA TYR A 87 16.28 -12.13 9.70
C TYR A 87 17.59 -12.88 9.42
N GLN A 88 17.61 -13.74 8.39
CA GLN A 88 18.83 -14.42 7.96
C GLN A 88 19.91 -13.43 7.53
N SER A 89 19.56 -12.35 6.86
CA SER A 89 20.51 -11.30 6.49
C SER A 89 21.14 -10.64 7.72
N SER A 90 20.36 -10.45 8.79
CA SER A 90 20.90 -9.91 10.05
C SER A 90 21.92 -10.86 10.70
N LEU A 91 21.74 -12.18 10.57
CA LEU A 91 22.71 -13.18 11.01
C LEU A 91 23.98 -13.12 10.13
N THR A 92 23.82 -13.18 8.82
CA THR A 92 24.93 -13.18 7.84
C THR A 92 25.81 -11.94 7.96
N TRP A 93 25.20 -10.76 8.17
CA TRP A 93 25.93 -9.49 8.25
C TRP A 93 26.33 -9.09 9.67
N GLY A 94 25.91 -9.81 10.70
CA GLY A 94 26.13 -9.44 12.11
C GLY A 94 27.59 -9.50 12.58
N CYS A 95 28.40 -10.36 11.95
CA CYS A 95 29.83 -10.40 12.21
C CYS A 95 30.57 -9.19 11.62
N ARG A 96 29.97 -8.49 10.64
CA ARG A 96 30.58 -7.39 9.91
C ARG A 96 30.12 -6.04 10.48
N ALA A 97 31.07 -5.09 10.58
CA ALA A 97 30.94 -3.75 11.18
C ALA A 97 30.89 -3.66 12.72
N ARG A 98 31.94 -3.05 13.29
CA ARG A 98 32.09 -2.80 14.74
C ARG A 98 31.46 -1.48 15.20
N THR A 99 31.29 -0.50 14.32
CA THR A 99 30.80 0.85 14.66
C THR A 99 29.32 1.02 14.36
N ILE A 100 28.63 1.93 15.07
CA ILE A 100 27.22 2.30 14.79
C ILE A 100 27.07 2.78 13.34
N LYS A 101 28.00 3.60 12.84
CA LYS A 101 28.01 4.08 11.45
C LYS A 101 28.07 2.93 10.45
N GLY A 102 28.95 1.95 10.67
CA GLY A 102 29.09 0.79 9.80
C GLY A 102 27.86 -0.13 9.85
N ARG A 103 27.32 -0.38 11.05
CA ARG A 103 26.08 -1.18 11.22
C ARG A 103 24.89 -0.53 10.52
N ARG A 104 24.75 0.79 10.65
CA ARG A 104 23.72 1.57 9.93
C ARG A 104 23.88 1.46 8.41
N LEU A 105 25.11 1.51 7.90
CA LEU A 105 25.39 1.35 6.48
C LEU A 105 24.95 -0.04 6.00
N LEU A 106 25.37 -1.11 6.67
CA LEU A 106 24.98 -2.48 6.34
C LEU A 106 23.47 -2.70 6.36
N VAL A 107 22.79 -2.18 7.39
CA VAL A 107 21.33 -2.25 7.47
C VAL A 107 20.70 -1.58 6.25
N LYS A 108 21.15 -0.38 5.88
CA LYS A 108 20.58 0.37 4.77
C LYS A 108 20.83 -0.30 3.41
N THR A 109 22.04 -0.80 3.17
CA THR A 109 22.47 -1.27 1.85
C THR A 109 22.20 -2.75 1.61
N MET A 110 22.29 -3.59 2.64
CA MET A 110 22.23 -5.05 2.49
C MET A 110 20.94 -5.64 3.06
N ILE A 111 20.52 -5.21 4.25
CA ILE A 111 19.40 -5.84 4.96
C ILE A 111 18.06 -5.26 4.47
N LEU A 112 17.89 -3.93 4.54
CA LEU A 112 16.64 -3.28 4.19
C LEU A 112 16.38 -3.20 2.69
N SER A 113 17.43 -3.18 1.86
CA SER A 113 17.30 -3.17 0.40
C SER A 113 16.50 -4.35 -0.13
N GLN A 114 16.53 -5.50 0.56
CA GLN A 114 15.77 -6.69 0.23
C GLN A 114 14.27 -6.51 0.42
N LEU A 115 13.84 -5.62 1.32
CA LEU A 115 12.41 -5.39 1.61
C LEU A 115 11.75 -4.52 0.54
N TRP A 116 12.46 -3.52 0.05
CA TRP A 116 11.86 -2.38 -0.66
C TRP A 116 11.12 -2.74 -1.94
N HIS A 117 11.59 -3.73 -2.69
CA HIS A 117 10.90 -4.23 -3.89
C HIS A 117 9.51 -4.79 -3.54
N PHE A 118 9.43 -5.57 -2.46
CA PHE A 118 8.19 -6.23 -2.06
C PHE A 118 7.23 -5.31 -1.34
N THR A 119 7.73 -4.46 -0.45
CA THR A 119 6.88 -3.54 0.31
C THR A 119 6.17 -2.56 -0.61
N MET A 120 6.62 -2.32 -1.85
CA MET A 120 5.90 -1.48 -2.82
C MET A 120 4.56 -2.07 -3.26
N VAL A 121 4.43 -3.39 -3.31
CA VAL A 121 3.28 -4.10 -3.90
C VAL A 121 2.45 -4.86 -2.87
N ILE A 122 3.01 -5.15 -1.69
CA ILE A 122 2.35 -5.95 -0.66
C ILE A 122 2.07 -5.06 0.56
N PRO A 123 0.83 -5.05 1.09
CA PRO A 123 0.54 -4.42 2.36
C PRO A 123 1.23 -5.18 3.50
N VAL A 124 1.91 -4.46 4.38
CA VAL A 124 2.64 -5.05 5.51
C VAL A 124 1.91 -4.71 6.81
N PRO A 125 1.49 -5.71 7.61
CA PRO A 125 0.88 -5.48 8.91
C PRO A 125 1.77 -4.65 9.84
N ARG A 126 1.15 -3.81 10.67
CA ARG A 126 1.90 -2.94 11.61
C ARG A 126 2.74 -3.74 12.60
N GLU A 127 2.29 -4.92 12.98
CA GLU A 127 3.02 -5.82 13.87
C GLU A 127 4.35 -6.28 13.26
N THR A 128 4.32 -6.74 12.01
CA THR A 128 5.52 -7.12 11.26
C THR A 128 6.48 -5.94 11.11
N ILE A 129 5.98 -4.75 10.81
CA ILE A 129 6.81 -3.53 10.73
C ILE A 129 7.49 -3.25 12.08
N ARG A 130 6.78 -3.39 13.21
CA ARG A 130 7.35 -3.20 14.55
C ARG A 130 8.42 -4.25 14.84
N GLN A 131 8.20 -5.51 14.46
CA GLN A 131 9.19 -6.58 14.62
C GLN A 131 10.46 -6.32 13.80
N TRP A 132 10.32 -5.93 12.53
CA TRP A 132 11.46 -5.56 11.69
C TRP A 132 12.19 -4.32 12.24
N GLN A 133 11.45 -3.29 12.70
CA GLN A 133 12.05 -2.09 13.27
C GLN A 133 12.80 -2.39 14.56
N SER A 134 12.25 -3.25 15.42
CA SER A 134 12.89 -3.74 16.63
C SER A 134 14.21 -4.45 16.30
N MET A 135 14.22 -5.32 15.28
CA MET A 135 15.42 -6.00 14.81
C MET A 135 16.48 -5.03 14.28
N VAL A 136 16.08 -4.01 13.50
CA VAL A 136 16.99 -2.96 13.04
C VAL A 136 17.62 -2.20 14.20
N ASN A 137 16.81 -1.83 15.20
CA ASN A 137 17.29 -1.10 16.38
C ASN A 137 18.28 -1.97 17.18
N LYS A 138 17.94 -3.24 17.42
CA LYS A 138 18.79 -4.26 18.05
C LYS A 138 20.14 -4.39 17.35
N PHE A 139 20.13 -4.52 16.03
CA PHE A 139 21.33 -4.67 15.23
C PHE A 139 22.22 -3.42 15.33
N ILE A 140 21.66 -2.23 15.12
CA ILE A 140 22.45 -0.98 15.07
C ILE A 140 22.93 -0.55 16.45
N MET A 141 22.16 -0.78 17.51
CA MET A 141 22.50 -0.33 18.87
C MET A 141 23.41 -1.35 19.56
N ASP A 142 22.98 -2.60 19.66
CA ASP A 142 23.61 -3.63 20.52
C ASP A 142 24.18 -4.84 19.74
N ARG A 143 24.19 -4.78 18.39
CA ARG A 143 24.77 -5.81 17.50
C ARG A 143 24.10 -7.17 17.66
N ARG A 144 22.89 -7.19 18.21
CA ARG A 144 22.08 -8.39 18.32
C ARG A 144 21.59 -8.79 16.93
N THR A 145 21.65 -10.09 16.66
CA THR A 145 21.39 -10.66 15.33
C THR A 145 20.15 -11.54 15.33
N ARG A 146 19.66 -11.97 16.50
CA ARG A 146 18.43 -12.76 16.63
C ARG A 146 17.26 -11.88 17.06
N ALA A 147 16.08 -12.22 16.56
CA ALA A 147 14.86 -11.48 16.86
C ALA A 147 14.48 -11.55 18.34
N GLN A 148 14.76 -12.67 19.01
CA GLN A 148 14.42 -12.92 20.42
C GLN A 148 15.38 -12.23 21.40
N ASP A 149 16.53 -11.75 20.94
CA ASP A 149 17.53 -11.14 21.81
C ASP A 149 16.96 -9.90 22.50
N ARG A 150 17.18 -9.79 23.82
CA ARG A 150 16.89 -8.55 24.55
C ARG A 150 17.97 -7.53 24.23
N TYR A 151 17.60 -6.26 24.13
CA TYR A 151 18.56 -5.16 24.01
C TYR A 151 18.11 -3.97 24.85
N ILE A 152 19.08 -3.20 25.32
CA ILE A 152 18.84 -1.94 26.02
C ILE A 152 19.06 -0.82 25.01
N ALA A 153 18.08 0.05 24.85
CA ALA A 153 18.22 1.21 23.98
C ALA A 153 19.14 2.24 24.65
N LEU A 154 20.28 2.53 24.02
CA LEU A 154 21.24 3.53 24.52
C LEU A 154 20.72 4.98 24.40
N THR A 155 19.59 5.19 23.71
CA THR A 155 19.01 6.51 23.45
C THR A 155 17.49 6.44 23.43
N ASN A 156 16.84 7.59 23.63
CA ASN A 156 15.40 7.71 23.55
C ASN A 156 14.87 7.34 22.16
N ALA A 157 13.86 6.47 22.10
CA ALA A 157 13.22 6.00 20.87
C ALA A 157 12.79 7.14 19.92
N ALA A 158 12.35 8.28 20.46
CA ALA A 158 11.93 9.43 19.66
C ALA A 158 13.08 10.12 18.92
N LEU A 159 14.30 10.03 19.45
CA LEU A 159 15.49 10.70 18.90
C LEU A 159 16.26 9.81 17.92
N ILE A 160 16.17 8.49 18.06
CA ILE A 160 16.92 7.50 17.26
C ILE A 160 16.81 7.76 15.74
N HIS A 161 15.63 8.15 15.26
CA HIS A 161 15.34 8.35 13.84
C HIS A 161 15.59 9.77 13.33
N LYS A 162 15.80 10.74 14.23
CA LYS A 162 15.87 12.17 13.84
C LYS A 162 17.14 12.43 13.01
N PRO A 163 17.03 13.10 11.84
CA PRO A 163 18.20 13.37 11.01
C PRO A 163 19.22 14.32 11.65
N MET A 164 18.80 15.38 12.34
CA MET A 164 19.75 16.41 12.82
C MET A 164 20.37 16.07 14.18
N VAL A 165 19.54 15.61 15.13
CA VAL A 165 19.94 15.38 16.52
C VAL A 165 20.11 13.91 16.89
N GLY A 166 19.76 13.00 15.97
CA GLY A 166 19.66 11.57 16.24
C GLY A 166 20.73 10.72 15.57
N LEU A 167 20.66 9.41 15.82
CA LEU A 167 21.56 8.41 15.23
C LEU A 167 21.26 8.10 13.76
N LYS A 168 20.24 8.76 13.18
CA LYS A 168 19.73 8.57 11.81
C LYS A 168 19.42 7.10 11.49
N VAL A 169 18.92 6.35 12.47
CA VAL A 169 18.53 4.95 12.24
C VAL A 169 17.35 4.91 11.28
N PRO A 170 17.39 4.06 10.23
CA PRO A 170 16.29 3.93 9.29
C PRO A 170 14.96 3.62 10.01
N HIS A 171 13.93 4.39 9.66
CA HIS A 171 12.57 4.16 10.14
C HIS A 171 11.74 3.50 9.05
N ILE A 172 11.46 2.21 9.21
CA ILE A 172 10.82 1.36 8.19
C ILE A 172 9.42 1.88 7.85
N GLU A 173 8.63 2.23 8.87
CA GLU A 173 7.26 2.71 8.65
C GLU A 173 7.23 4.00 7.83
N SER A 174 8.16 4.93 8.08
CA SER A 174 8.27 6.15 7.26
C SER A 174 8.68 5.86 5.81
N PHE A 175 9.47 4.81 5.58
CA PHE A 175 9.84 4.41 4.22
C PHE A 175 8.66 3.80 3.47
N ILE A 176 7.91 2.90 4.11
CA ILE A 176 6.68 2.32 3.56
C ILE A 176 5.67 3.43 3.26
N LEU A 177 5.43 4.34 4.20
CA LEU A 177 4.54 5.50 3.99
C LEU A 177 4.96 6.31 2.75
N ARG A 178 6.26 6.57 2.58
CA ARG A 178 6.78 7.25 1.38
C ARG A 178 6.48 6.47 0.10
N GLN A 179 6.64 5.14 0.11
CA GLN A 179 6.29 4.31 -1.05
C GLN A 179 4.80 4.42 -1.39
N ARG A 180 3.91 4.39 -0.38
CA ARG A 180 2.46 4.52 -0.55
C ARG A 180 2.07 5.86 -1.15
N VAL A 181 2.60 6.95 -0.59
CA VAL A 181 2.36 8.31 -1.10
C VAL A 181 2.90 8.46 -2.52
N ARG A 182 4.09 7.93 -2.81
CA ARG A 182 4.65 7.96 -4.17
C ARG A 182 3.78 7.18 -5.16
N ARG A 183 3.27 6.01 -4.76
CA ARG A 183 2.39 5.19 -5.61
C ARG A 183 1.06 5.89 -5.89
N LEU A 184 0.48 6.52 -4.87
CA LEU A 184 -0.71 7.35 -5.02
C LEU A 184 -0.44 8.54 -5.95
N HIS A 185 0.66 9.27 -5.74
CA HIS A 185 1.02 10.39 -6.60
C HIS A 185 1.21 9.97 -8.06
N GLN A 186 1.81 8.79 -8.31
CA GLN A 186 1.90 8.22 -9.66
C GLN A 186 0.52 7.90 -10.25
N LEU A 187 -0.42 7.40 -9.46
CA LEU A 187 -1.78 7.16 -9.94
C LEU A 187 -2.46 8.48 -10.35
N LEU A 188 -2.33 9.51 -9.52
CA LEU A 188 -2.96 10.82 -9.73
C LEU A 188 -2.36 11.56 -10.94
N THR A 189 -1.03 11.51 -11.12
CA THR A 189 -0.36 12.19 -12.24
C THR A 189 -0.62 11.52 -13.58
N ASN A 190 -0.81 10.19 -13.60
CA ASN A 190 -1.06 9.43 -14.83
C ASN A 190 -2.56 9.11 -15.04
N ALA A 191 -3.46 9.76 -14.30
CA ALA A 191 -4.90 9.47 -14.35
C ALA A 191 -5.53 9.74 -15.73
N HIS A 192 -4.98 10.69 -16.48
CA HIS A 192 -5.50 11.11 -17.79
C HIS A 192 -4.70 10.53 -18.97
N THR A 193 -3.66 9.74 -18.70
CA THR A 193 -2.78 9.21 -19.75
C THR A 193 -3.25 7.81 -20.16
N THR A 194 -3.64 7.66 -21.42
CA THR A 194 -4.08 6.37 -22.02
C THR A 194 -2.97 5.32 -22.08
N ASP A 195 -1.70 5.74 -22.03
CA ASP A 195 -0.54 4.85 -22.20
C ASP A 195 -0.28 3.93 -21.00
N GLN A 196 -0.80 4.27 -19.82
CA GLN A 196 -0.54 3.51 -18.60
C GLN A 196 -1.71 2.61 -18.21
N GLN A 197 -1.80 1.46 -18.88
CA GLN A 197 -2.86 0.46 -18.65
C GLN A 197 -3.03 0.02 -17.18
N TRP A 198 -1.98 0.14 -16.35
CA TRP A 198 -2.06 -0.23 -14.94
C TRP A 198 -2.94 0.70 -14.10
N THR A 199 -3.19 1.95 -14.53
CA THR A 199 -3.99 2.92 -13.76
C THR A 199 -5.48 2.59 -13.82
N ILE A 200 -5.93 1.93 -14.89
CA ILE A 200 -7.35 1.63 -15.16
C ILE A 200 -7.97 0.82 -14.01
N LEU A 201 -7.32 -0.27 -13.60
CA LEU A 201 -7.84 -1.14 -12.54
C LEU A 201 -8.02 -0.42 -11.19
N PRO A 202 -7.03 0.33 -10.67
CA PRO A 202 -7.22 1.18 -9.50
C PRO A 202 -8.39 2.16 -9.63
N HIS A 203 -8.55 2.84 -10.77
CA HIS A 203 -9.66 3.78 -10.98
C HIS A 203 -11.00 3.06 -10.85
N LEU A 204 -11.16 1.93 -11.54
CA LEU A 204 -12.38 1.12 -11.46
C LEU A 204 -12.63 0.63 -10.03
N GLN A 205 -11.59 0.17 -9.32
CA GLN A 205 -11.74 -0.27 -7.92
C GLN A 205 -12.19 0.86 -6.99
N PHE A 206 -11.63 2.06 -7.14
CA PHE A 206 -12.06 3.21 -6.33
C PHE A 206 -13.49 3.64 -6.69
N GLN A 207 -13.82 3.69 -7.98
CA GLN A 207 -15.17 4.01 -8.46
C GLN A 207 -16.21 3.01 -7.94
N ASP A 208 -15.95 1.71 -8.05
CA ASP A 208 -16.81 0.64 -7.57
C ASP A 208 -16.94 0.64 -6.04
N SER A 209 -15.87 1.02 -5.33
CA SER A 209 -15.90 1.12 -3.87
C SER A 209 -16.68 2.33 -3.35
N LEU A 210 -16.84 3.37 -4.18
CA LEU A 210 -17.41 4.67 -3.83
C LEU A 210 -18.59 5.07 -4.73
N THR A 211 -19.28 4.12 -5.35
CA THR A 211 -20.29 4.35 -6.40
C THR A 211 -21.31 5.45 -6.09
N VAL A 212 -21.71 5.62 -4.83
CA VAL A 212 -22.71 6.63 -4.41
C VAL A 212 -22.11 8.05 -4.28
N TYR A 213 -20.80 8.18 -4.09
CA TYR A 213 -20.12 9.44 -3.76
C TYR A 213 -18.95 9.79 -4.69
N CYS A 214 -18.67 8.95 -5.68
CA CYS A 214 -17.58 9.15 -6.62
C CYS A 214 -18.00 10.08 -7.75
N ARG A 215 -17.24 11.15 -7.96
CA ARG A 215 -17.30 11.97 -9.17
C ARG A 215 -16.26 11.47 -10.16
N TYR A 216 -16.68 11.20 -11.40
CA TYR A 216 -15.82 10.66 -12.46
C TYR A 216 -14.53 11.45 -12.72
N SER A 217 -14.55 12.77 -12.48
CA SER A 217 -13.42 13.66 -12.71
C SER A 217 -12.63 14.03 -11.45
N HIS A 218 -13.03 13.55 -10.27
CA HIS A 218 -12.45 13.98 -8.99
C HIS A 218 -12.14 12.81 -8.06
N TRP A 219 -10.96 12.87 -7.43
CA TRP A 219 -10.52 11.88 -6.47
C TRP A 219 -11.00 12.22 -5.05
N ASP A 220 -12.30 12.11 -4.83
CA ASP A 220 -12.95 12.49 -3.57
C ASP A 220 -12.43 11.71 -2.35
N PHE A 221 -11.98 10.48 -2.57
CA PHE A 221 -11.42 9.62 -1.52
C PHE A 221 -10.18 10.19 -0.83
N LEU A 222 -9.47 11.13 -1.48
CA LEU A 222 -8.31 11.81 -0.91
C LEU A 222 -8.67 12.64 0.33
N TRP A 223 -9.93 13.06 0.43
CA TRP A 223 -10.46 13.85 1.54
C TRP A 223 -11.19 13.00 2.58
N TYR A 224 -11.38 11.71 2.31
CA TYR A 224 -12.13 10.81 3.19
C TYR A 224 -11.23 10.09 4.17
N ARG A 225 -11.67 9.99 5.44
CA ARG A 225 -11.07 9.06 6.42
C ARG A 225 -11.70 7.67 6.27
N PRO A 226 -10.94 6.62 5.93
CA PRO A 226 -11.50 5.29 5.77
C PRO A 226 -11.92 4.75 7.13
N HIS A 227 -13.22 4.49 7.30
CA HIS A 227 -13.77 3.88 8.50
C HIS A 227 -14.50 2.59 8.12
N GLN A 228 -14.03 1.44 8.59
CA GLN A 228 -14.53 0.13 8.15
C GLN A 228 -16.02 -0.09 8.45
N GLN A 229 -16.53 0.52 9.53
CA GLN A 229 -17.95 0.44 9.90
C GLN A 229 -18.87 1.31 9.02
N ASN A 230 -18.31 2.05 8.08
CA ASN A 230 -19.09 2.91 7.21
C ASN A 230 -19.75 2.06 6.10
N SER A 231 -21.08 1.99 6.13
CA SER A 231 -21.89 1.29 5.11
C SER A 231 -21.83 1.95 3.74
N LEU A 232 -21.29 3.17 3.66
CA LEU A 232 -21.22 3.99 2.45
C LEU A 232 -20.06 3.61 1.52
N VAL A 233 -19.15 2.74 1.95
CA VAL A 233 -17.98 2.31 1.16
C VAL A 233 -17.97 0.80 1.03
N HIS A 234 -17.89 0.29 -0.19
CA HIS A 234 -17.80 -1.14 -0.46
C HIS A 234 -16.36 -1.63 -0.35
N TRP A 235 -15.92 -1.90 0.89
CA TRP A 235 -14.54 -2.31 1.19
C TRP A 235 -14.08 -3.59 0.49
N SER A 236 -14.99 -4.52 0.18
CA SER A 236 -14.69 -5.79 -0.49
C SER A 236 -14.21 -5.62 -1.94
N LYS A 237 -14.51 -4.47 -2.57
CA LYS A 237 -14.11 -4.19 -3.97
C LYS A 237 -12.71 -3.59 -4.08
N LEU A 238 -12.17 -3.05 -2.98
CA LEU A 238 -10.87 -2.42 -2.98
C LEU A 238 -9.77 -3.46 -2.68
N SER A 239 -8.66 -3.41 -3.42
CA SER A 239 -7.55 -4.31 -3.14
C SER A 239 -6.92 -3.99 -1.77
N PRO A 240 -6.37 -4.99 -1.06
CA PRO A 240 -5.69 -4.77 0.23
C PRO A 240 -4.56 -3.73 0.16
N LEU A 241 -3.87 -3.65 -0.98
CA LEU A 241 -2.82 -2.64 -1.20
C LEU A 241 -3.39 -1.23 -1.28
N TRP A 242 -4.47 -1.02 -2.04
CA TRP A 242 -5.08 0.31 -2.18
C TRP A 242 -5.76 0.76 -0.89
N LEU A 243 -6.31 -0.18 -0.12
CA LEU A 243 -6.79 0.10 1.23
C LEU A 243 -5.64 0.57 2.15
N ASP A 244 -4.50 -0.12 2.16
CA ASP A 244 -3.33 0.32 2.93
C ASP A 244 -2.81 1.68 2.43
N ILE A 245 -2.75 1.93 1.12
CA ILE A 245 -2.38 3.25 0.56
C ILE A 245 -3.31 4.34 1.09
N TRP A 246 -4.63 4.13 1.02
CA TRP A 246 -5.62 5.10 1.47
C TRP A 246 -5.53 5.33 2.98
N GLN A 247 -5.47 4.27 3.79
CA GLN A 247 -5.29 4.39 5.24
C GLN A 247 -4.03 5.19 5.57
N ARG A 248 -2.89 4.88 4.95
CA ARG A 248 -1.62 5.57 5.17
C ARG A 248 -1.67 7.04 4.73
N TRP A 249 -2.33 7.35 3.62
CA TRP A 249 -2.58 8.72 3.19
C TRP A 249 -3.32 9.54 4.26
N THR A 250 -4.39 8.99 4.83
CA THR A 250 -5.20 9.72 5.83
C THR A 250 -4.54 9.91 7.19
N THR A 251 -3.45 9.19 7.48
CA THR A 251 -2.65 9.43 8.68
C THR A 251 -1.71 10.63 8.54
N LEU A 252 -1.53 11.16 7.32
CA LEU A 252 -0.70 12.34 7.12
C LEU A 252 -1.38 13.58 7.70
N PRO A 253 -0.63 14.43 8.43
CA PRO A 253 -1.19 15.67 8.93
C PRO A 253 -1.52 16.59 7.76
N TYR A 254 -2.67 17.25 7.83
CA TYR A 254 -3.19 18.13 6.78
C TYR A 254 -2.18 19.16 6.23
N PRO A 255 -1.36 19.83 7.06
CA PRO A 255 -0.34 20.77 6.56
C PRO A 255 0.71 20.15 5.63
N LYS A 256 0.88 18.82 5.65
CA LYS A 256 1.77 18.11 4.71
C LYS A 256 1.08 17.68 3.43
N ILE A 257 -0.25 17.55 3.45
CA ILE A 257 -1.07 17.21 2.28
C ILE A 257 -1.27 18.45 1.42
N THR A 258 -1.67 19.56 2.05
CA THR A 258 -1.80 20.86 1.41
C THR A 258 -0.97 21.88 2.21
N PRO A 259 0.23 22.27 1.72
CA PRO A 259 1.11 23.20 2.44
C PRO A 259 0.61 24.65 2.49
N GLY A 260 -0.58 24.94 1.93
CA GLY A 260 -1.24 26.25 2.02
C GLY A 260 -2.76 26.11 2.20
N GLN A 261 -3.44 27.22 2.44
CA GLN A 261 -4.91 27.25 2.45
C GLN A 261 -5.42 26.99 1.02
N PRO A 262 -6.26 25.97 0.79
CA PRO A 262 -6.84 25.76 -0.52
C PRO A 262 -7.78 26.92 -0.90
N PRO A 263 -7.94 27.19 -2.21
CA PRO A 263 -8.83 28.26 -2.69
C PRO A 263 -10.29 27.95 -2.34
N VAL A 264 -11.11 29.01 -2.22
CA VAL A 264 -12.54 28.90 -1.88
C VAL A 264 -13.30 27.94 -2.80
N GLU A 265 -12.99 27.99 -4.10
CA GLU A 265 -13.56 27.08 -5.09
C GLU A 265 -13.30 25.61 -4.77
N LEU A 266 -12.12 25.27 -4.24
CA LEU A 266 -11.82 23.89 -3.85
C LEU A 266 -12.68 23.46 -2.66
N TYR A 267 -12.90 24.33 -1.67
CA TYR A 267 -13.78 24.01 -0.54
C TYR A 267 -15.22 23.71 -0.98
N LEU A 268 -15.75 24.48 -1.93
CA LEU A 268 -17.08 24.24 -2.49
C LEU A 268 -17.16 22.93 -3.27
N ARG A 269 -16.02 22.46 -3.81
CA ARG A 269 -15.92 21.17 -4.49
C ARG A 269 -15.61 20.02 -3.54
N MET A 270 -15.19 20.26 -2.30
CA MET A 270 -14.93 19.19 -1.36
C MET A 270 -16.24 18.48 -0.96
N PRO A 271 -16.21 17.15 -0.83
CA PRO A 271 -17.39 16.41 -0.38
C PRO A 271 -17.74 16.79 1.07
N LEU A 272 -19.03 16.97 1.38
CA LEU A 272 -19.51 17.27 2.75
C LEU A 272 -19.60 16.02 3.63
N TRP A 273 -19.75 14.85 3.00
CA TRP A 273 -19.84 13.57 3.68
C TRP A 273 -18.45 12.96 3.83
N LEU A 274 -18.15 12.41 5.00
CA LEU A 274 -16.91 11.66 5.29
C LEU A 274 -15.60 12.45 5.16
N ASN A 275 -15.68 13.77 4.97
CA ASN A 275 -14.55 14.66 4.85
C ASN A 275 -13.73 14.69 6.15
N SER A 276 -12.41 14.69 6.01
CA SER A 276 -11.43 14.76 7.09
C SER A 276 -10.79 16.14 7.26
N HIS A 277 -11.16 17.10 6.43
CA HIS A 277 -10.69 18.48 6.50
C HIS A 277 -11.18 19.17 7.79
N PRO A 278 -10.31 19.88 8.53
CA PRO A 278 -10.67 20.52 9.80
C PRO A 278 -11.93 21.39 9.77
N LEU A 279 -12.14 22.18 8.71
CA LEU A 279 -13.34 23.01 8.53
C LEU A 279 -14.66 22.24 8.45
N PHE A 280 -14.62 20.97 8.02
CA PHE A 280 -15.80 20.12 7.90
C PHE A 280 -15.90 19.12 9.06
N MET A 281 -15.12 19.30 10.14
CA MET A 281 -15.19 18.49 11.35
C MET A 281 -15.91 19.24 12.45
N VAL A 282 -16.94 18.62 13.02
CA VAL A 282 -17.67 19.12 14.19
C VAL A 282 -17.12 18.41 15.43
N PRO A 283 -16.63 19.14 16.44
CA PRO A 283 -16.23 18.54 17.70
C PRO A 283 -17.48 18.11 18.49
N LEU A 284 -17.55 16.85 18.88
CA LEU A 284 -18.48 16.35 19.90
C LEU A 284 -17.70 16.07 21.19
N SER A 285 -18.43 15.86 22.29
CA SER A 285 -17.87 15.66 23.64
C SER A 285 -16.78 14.57 23.72
N ASN A 286 -16.87 13.52 22.90
CA ASN A 286 -15.94 12.39 22.92
C ASN A 286 -15.29 12.04 21.56
N ASP A 287 -15.70 12.67 20.46
CA ASP A 287 -15.18 12.38 19.12
C ASP A 287 -15.39 13.56 18.16
N THR A 288 -14.68 13.57 17.04
CA THR A 288 -14.89 14.52 15.94
C THR A 288 -15.70 13.86 14.84
N LEU A 289 -16.85 14.43 14.49
CA LEU A 289 -17.72 13.90 13.46
C LEU A 289 -17.70 14.78 12.22
N CYS A 290 -17.76 14.19 11.04
CA CYS A 290 -17.86 14.94 9.80
C CYS A 290 -19.19 15.70 9.72
N LEU A 291 -19.18 16.92 9.17
CA LEU A 291 -20.31 17.83 9.07
C LEU A 291 -21.56 17.17 8.47
N GLY A 292 -21.43 16.45 7.35
CA GLY A 292 -22.57 15.75 6.75
C GLY A 292 -23.23 14.74 7.69
N ASN A 293 -22.43 14.00 8.46
CA ASN A 293 -22.97 13.06 9.45
C ASN A 293 -23.58 13.79 10.66
N ALA A 294 -23.09 14.97 11.01
CA ALA A 294 -23.58 15.75 12.14
C ALA A 294 -24.96 16.31 11.83
N LEU A 295 -25.10 16.89 10.64
CA LEU A 295 -26.37 17.38 10.09
C LEU A 295 -27.42 16.26 9.98
N ARG A 296 -27.00 15.03 9.63
CA ARG A 296 -27.89 13.88 9.60
C ARG A 296 -28.36 13.42 10.99
N LYS A 297 -27.50 13.50 12.02
CA LYS A 297 -27.80 13.01 13.38
C LYS A 297 -28.59 14.02 14.24
N SER A 298 -28.52 15.32 13.95
CA SER A 298 -29.34 16.32 14.63
C SER A 298 -29.62 17.54 13.75
N PRO A 299 -30.89 17.82 13.38
CA PRO A 299 -31.27 19.13 12.86
C PRO A 299 -31.13 20.25 13.91
N ALA A 300 -31.04 19.92 15.21
CA ALA A 300 -30.97 20.88 16.31
C ALA A 300 -29.56 21.43 16.64
N VAL A 301 -28.49 20.90 16.06
CA VAL A 301 -27.11 21.40 16.31
C VAL A 301 -26.79 22.66 15.48
N VAL A 302 -27.60 22.94 14.46
CA VAL A 302 -27.42 24.13 13.60
C VAL A 302 -27.77 25.43 14.34
N SER A 303 -28.61 25.40 15.39
CA SER A 303 -29.00 26.60 16.13
C SER A 303 -27.93 27.17 17.07
N SER A 304 -26.84 26.43 17.35
CA SER A 304 -25.72 26.93 18.17
C SER A 304 -24.58 27.56 17.35
N PHE A 305 -24.63 27.50 16.00
CA PHE A 305 -23.58 28.06 15.14
C PHE A 305 -23.66 29.59 14.97
N GLY A 306 -24.67 30.26 15.55
CA GLY A 306 -24.85 31.71 15.46
C GLY A 306 -24.06 32.56 16.45
N SER A 307 -23.29 31.99 17.40
CA SER A 307 -22.66 32.79 18.47
C SER A 307 -21.17 32.54 18.72
N ALA A 308 -20.38 32.22 17.69
CA ALA A 308 -18.92 32.27 17.80
C ALA A 308 -18.38 33.54 17.13
N ARG A 309 -18.16 34.55 17.98
CA ARG A 309 -17.52 35.83 17.67
C ARG A 309 -16.23 35.64 16.86
N SER A 310 -16.09 36.44 15.81
CA SER A 310 -14.83 36.79 15.18
C SER A 310 -13.80 37.26 16.22
N PRO A 311 -12.53 36.86 16.05
CA PRO A 311 -11.48 37.88 16.06
C PRO A 311 -10.55 37.64 14.87
N LEU A 312 -10.65 38.50 13.87
CA LEU A 312 -9.50 38.85 13.05
C LEU A 312 -9.17 40.32 13.35
N PRO A 313 -7.87 40.68 13.35
CA PRO A 313 -7.40 42.02 13.69
C PRO A 313 -7.90 43.11 12.74
#